data_AF-A0A820FNR8-F1
#
_entry.id   AF-A0A820FNR8-F1
#
_cell.length_a   1.000
_cell.length_b   1.000
_cell.length_c   1.000
_cell.angle_alpha   90.00
_cell.angle_beta   90.00
_cell.angle_gamma   90.00
#
_symmetry.space_group_name_H-M   'P 1'
#
loop_
_entity.id
_entity.type
_entity.pdbx_description
1 polymer ?
#
loop_
_entity_poly.entity_id
_entity_poly.type
_entity_poly.pdbx_seq_one_letter_code
_entity_poly.pdbx_strand_id
1 'polypeptide(L)'
;TKESIIDVEGEVSLVSVPIESCTQKNVELQVTKIFVVSPAEPRLPLLIEDATRSDELNAETRYVNQDTRLDNRVIDLRTPANQAIYRVEAGVCKLFRDILDAKAASGGGDILYPVTYFKSTAYLARSPQFYKQMAIAADFEKVYTIGSVFRPEELRKLTEFVSLDLEMVFNYHYHEVVDTIGDLFTQIFKDLAKRFATEIAIINKQFPCEPFQYVEPVLRLEYQDGLALLAEAGVKIGADDYLRAENERILGRIVKAKYHTDFYILDKCPLAVRPFNTMPDPNNPKYSNSYDMFIRCEEVLSGAQHIHDSQLLLERVQHHNINVDQIKYYMDAFRYGCPPHAGGSIGLERVLMLYLGLGNVRKTSMFPRDQDRVIP
;
A
#
# COMPACT_ATOMS: atom_id res chain seq x y z
N THR A 1 11.86 33.77 -14.81
CA THR A 1 12.20 33.59 -13.37
C THR A 1 12.54 32.11 -13.17
N LYS A 2 12.87 31.65 -11.95
CA LYS A 2 12.87 30.19 -11.69
C LYS A 2 11.44 29.66 -11.91
N GLU A 3 11.29 28.40 -12.29
CA GLU A 3 9.99 27.75 -12.61
C GLU A 3 9.18 28.33 -13.79
N SER A 4 9.71 29.30 -14.55
CA SER A 4 9.09 29.72 -15.82
C SER A 4 9.15 28.60 -16.86
N ILE A 5 8.04 28.32 -17.53
CA ILE A 5 8.02 27.43 -18.69
C ILE A 5 8.51 28.21 -19.91
N ILE A 6 9.46 27.64 -20.64
CA ILE A 6 10.13 28.25 -21.80
C ILE A 6 10.18 27.26 -22.97
N ASP A 7 9.98 27.79 -24.17
CA ASP A 7 10.36 27.11 -25.41
C ASP A 7 11.77 27.58 -25.79
N VAL A 8 12.63 26.65 -26.19
CA VAL A 8 14.05 26.93 -26.48
C VAL A 8 14.41 26.31 -27.82
N GLU A 9 14.93 27.14 -28.72
CA GLU A 9 15.52 26.73 -30.00
C GLU A 9 17.04 26.83 -29.87
N GLY A 10 17.77 25.83 -30.36
CA GLY A 10 19.23 25.79 -30.28
C GLY A 10 19.83 24.55 -30.93
N GLU A 11 21.15 24.53 -31.04
CA GLU A 11 21.92 23.41 -31.58
C GLU A 11 22.51 22.56 -30.44
N VAL A 12 22.41 21.24 -30.53
CA VAL A 12 22.94 20.32 -29.52
C VAL A 12 24.42 20.04 -29.80
N SER A 13 25.29 20.42 -28.88
CA SER A 13 26.75 20.29 -28.99
C SER A 13 27.31 19.35 -27.93
N LEU A 14 28.33 18.56 -28.28
CA LEU A 14 29.06 17.71 -27.34
C LEU A 14 29.98 18.55 -26.44
N VAL A 15 30.02 18.23 -25.14
CA VAL A 15 30.95 18.87 -24.19
C VAL A 15 32.19 18.02 -23.96
N SER A 16 33.33 18.67 -23.67
CA SER A 16 34.61 18.01 -23.35
C SER A 16 34.73 17.58 -21.88
N VAL A 17 33.87 18.09 -21.00
CA VAL A 17 33.82 17.78 -19.56
C VAL A 17 32.37 17.49 -19.18
N PRO A 18 32.06 16.38 -18.48
CA PRO A 18 30.70 16.05 -18.08
C PRO A 18 30.02 17.12 -17.21
N ILE A 19 28.77 17.47 -17.53
CA ILE A 19 27.97 18.44 -16.77
C ILE A 19 27.38 17.75 -15.53
N GLU A 20 28.12 17.76 -14.42
CA GLU A 20 27.74 17.05 -13.18
C GLU A 20 26.40 17.48 -12.55
N SER A 21 25.94 18.72 -12.82
CA SER A 21 24.64 19.22 -12.36
C SER A 21 23.44 18.74 -13.18
N CYS A 22 23.65 18.05 -14.31
CA CYS A 22 22.61 17.64 -15.24
C CYS A 22 22.48 16.10 -15.35
N THR A 23 21.30 15.64 -15.78
CA THR A 23 21.07 14.22 -16.12
C THR A 23 21.66 13.88 -17.49
N GLN A 24 21.53 14.80 -18.46
CA GLN A 24 22.26 14.75 -19.72
C GLN A 24 23.63 15.40 -19.52
N LYS A 25 24.66 14.59 -19.33
CA LYS A 25 26.01 15.06 -18.96
C LYS A 25 26.93 15.38 -20.14
N ASN A 26 26.70 14.76 -21.29
CA ASN A 26 27.67 14.72 -22.40
C ASN A 26 27.36 15.72 -23.53
N VAL A 27 26.29 16.51 -23.38
CA VAL A 27 25.83 17.51 -24.36
C VAL A 27 25.31 18.76 -23.66
N GLU A 28 25.43 19.89 -24.35
CA GLU A 28 24.77 21.16 -24.01
C GLU A 28 24.00 21.72 -25.22
N LEU A 29 23.12 22.70 -24.97
CA LEU A 29 22.27 23.32 -26.00
C LEU A 29 22.73 24.76 -26.25
N GLN A 30 23.27 25.02 -27.45
CA GLN A 30 23.63 26.36 -27.91
C GLN A 30 22.36 27.12 -28.30
N VAL A 31 21.81 27.89 -27.36
CA VAL A 31 20.52 28.58 -27.52
C VAL A 31 20.58 29.67 -28.60
N THR A 32 19.71 29.57 -29.60
CA THR A 32 19.53 30.56 -30.67
C THR A 32 18.27 31.40 -30.49
N LYS A 33 17.18 30.83 -29.93
CA LYS A 33 15.98 31.57 -29.52
C LYS A 33 15.43 31.02 -28.20
N ILE A 34 14.80 31.90 -27.42
CA ILE A 34 14.10 31.55 -26.18
C ILE A 34 12.80 32.35 -26.06
N PHE A 35 11.71 31.66 -25.75
CA PHE A 35 10.38 32.24 -25.59
C PHE A 35 9.80 31.84 -24.24
N VAL A 36 9.23 32.79 -23.49
CA VAL A 36 8.57 32.50 -22.21
C VAL A 36 7.12 32.13 -22.48
N VAL A 37 6.80 30.83 -22.36
CA VAL A 37 5.46 30.28 -22.56
C VAL A 37 4.58 30.56 -21.35
N SER A 38 5.12 30.41 -20.14
CA SER A 38 4.43 30.72 -18.89
C SER A 38 5.39 31.32 -17.87
N PRO A 39 5.29 32.63 -17.56
CA PRO A 39 6.11 33.28 -16.55
C PRO A 39 5.64 32.90 -15.13
N ALA A 40 6.51 32.30 -14.33
CA ALA A 40 6.28 32.12 -12.89
C ALA A 40 6.58 33.40 -12.10
N GLU A 41 6.03 33.52 -10.89
CA GLU A 41 6.32 34.67 -10.02
C GLU A 41 7.80 34.76 -9.61
N PRO A 42 8.34 35.97 -9.33
CA PRO A 42 9.74 36.14 -8.94
C PRO A 42 10.11 35.54 -7.58
N ARG A 43 9.11 35.30 -6.71
CA ARG A 43 9.27 34.69 -5.38
C ARG A 43 8.30 33.53 -5.28
N LEU A 44 8.83 32.32 -5.19
CA LEU A 44 8.06 31.12 -4.95
C LEU A 44 8.08 30.80 -3.45
N PRO A 45 7.03 30.20 -2.88
CA PRO A 45 7.00 29.81 -1.47
C PRO A 45 7.94 28.62 -1.17
N LEU A 46 8.41 27.91 -2.21
CA LEU A 46 9.32 26.78 -2.14
C LEU A 46 10.28 26.82 -3.33
N LEU A 47 11.56 26.46 -3.12
CA LEU A 47 12.54 26.24 -4.19
C LEU A 47 12.78 24.74 -4.38
N ILE A 48 12.77 24.26 -5.63
CA ILE A 48 13.04 22.86 -5.97
C ILE A 48 14.44 22.43 -5.51
N GLU A 49 15.44 23.31 -5.60
CA GLU A 49 16.81 23.06 -5.13
C GLU A 49 16.87 22.74 -3.63
N ASP A 50 16.09 23.45 -2.80
CA ASP A 50 16.01 23.19 -1.36
C ASP A 50 15.18 21.92 -1.08
N ALA A 51 14.12 21.69 -1.86
CA ALA A 51 13.25 20.52 -1.77
C ALA A 51 13.88 19.23 -2.32
N THR A 52 14.95 19.30 -3.12
CA THR A 52 15.65 18.12 -3.69
C THR A 52 16.79 17.63 -2.79
N ARG A 53 17.16 18.37 -1.73
CA ARG A 53 18.15 17.89 -0.75
C ARG A 53 17.62 16.68 0.01
N SER A 54 18.52 15.77 0.36
CA SER A 54 18.25 14.67 1.29
C SER A 54 18.13 15.20 2.71
N ASP A 55 17.25 14.58 3.50
CA ASP A 55 17.03 14.88 4.91
C ASP A 55 18.29 14.53 5.77
N GLU A 56 19.23 13.74 5.24
CA GLU A 56 20.45 13.28 5.94
C GLU A 56 21.68 14.19 5.74
N LEU A 57 21.64 15.15 4.80
CA LEU A 57 22.81 15.94 4.41
C LEU A 57 22.99 17.23 5.25
N ASN A 58 23.79 17.09 6.31
CA ASN A 58 24.46 18.13 7.10
C ASN A 58 23.58 19.20 7.77
N ALA A 59 23.80 19.39 9.08
CA ALA A 59 23.10 20.38 9.92
C ALA A 59 23.35 21.85 9.53
N GLU A 60 24.29 22.14 8.64
CA GLU A 60 24.57 23.48 8.10
C GLU A 60 23.67 23.85 6.93
N THR A 61 23.07 22.87 6.25
CA THR A 61 22.22 23.07 5.07
C THR A 61 20.75 23.22 5.45
N ARG A 62 20.08 24.26 4.93
CA ARG A 62 18.62 24.41 5.08
C ARG A 62 17.92 23.30 4.31
N TYR A 63 17.25 22.40 5.03
CA TYR A 63 16.27 21.47 4.48
C TYR A 63 14.86 22.06 4.61
N VAL A 64 13.92 21.59 3.78
CA VAL A 64 12.51 21.99 3.87
C VAL A 64 11.74 20.90 4.59
N ASN A 65 11.12 21.25 5.72
CA ASN A 65 10.31 20.34 6.53
C ASN A 65 9.09 19.81 5.74
N GLN A 66 8.53 18.69 6.20
CA GLN A 66 7.49 18.00 5.44
C GLN A 66 6.18 18.80 5.31
N ASP A 67 5.74 19.52 6.33
CA ASP A 67 4.50 20.30 6.24
C ASP A 67 4.62 21.46 5.26
N THR A 68 5.74 22.21 5.30
CA THR A 68 6.01 23.26 4.30
C THR A 68 6.07 22.73 2.86
N ARG A 69 6.48 21.46 2.64
CA ARG A 69 6.39 20.79 1.34
C ARG A 69 4.96 20.46 0.94
N LEU A 70 4.15 19.94 1.88
CA LEU A 70 2.75 19.56 1.65
C LEU A 70 1.83 20.77 1.47
N ASP A 71 2.08 21.87 2.18
CA ASP A 71 1.38 23.14 1.99
C ASP A 71 1.64 23.74 0.59
N ASN A 72 2.79 23.40 -0.01
CA ASN A 72 3.24 23.84 -1.33
C ASN A 72 3.34 22.68 -2.34
N ARG A 73 2.47 21.67 -2.19
CA ARG A 73 2.63 20.35 -2.84
C ARG A 73 2.83 20.40 -4.35
N VAL A 74 2.18 21.33 -5.05
CA VAL A 74 2.30 21.51 -6.52
C VAL A 74 3.73 21.89 -6.96
N ILE A 75 4.54 22.49 -6.09
CA ILE A 75 5.96 22.77 -6.35
C ILE A 75 6.83 21.59 -5.88
N ASP A 76 6.56 21.02 -4.70
CA ASP A 76 7.29 19.85 -4.18
C ASP A 76 7.19 18.65 -5.14
N LEU A 77 6.02 18.40 -5.75
CA LEU A 77 5.78 17.35 -6.75
C LEU A 77 6.61 17.48 -8.04
N ARG A 78 7.28 18.63 -8.27
CA ARG A 78 8.20 18.83 -9.39
C ARG A 78 9.61 18.29 -9.12
N THR A 79 9.96 17.97 -7.88
CA THR A 79 11.29 17.41 -7.56
C THR A 79 11.50 16.08 -8.28
N PRO A 80 12.74 15.74 -8.69
CA PRO A 80 13.03 14.48 -9.38
C PRO A 80 12.59 13.23 -8.59
N ALA A 81 12.70 13.26 -7.27
CA ALA A 81 12.27 12.15 -6.41
C ALA A 81 10.74 11.98 -6.39
N ASN A 82 9.94 13.03 -6.20
CA ASN A 82 8.48 12.91 -6.30
C ASN A 82 8.06 12.46 -7.71
N GLN A 83 8.63 13.05 -8.76
CA GLN A 83 8.40 12.65 -10.15
C GLN A 83 8.70 11.16 -10.41
N ALA A 84 9.69 10.59 -9.72
CA ALA A 84 10.00 9.17 -9.77
C ALA A 84 9.03 8.33 -8.92
N ILE A 85 8.70 8.76 -7.68
CA ILE A 85 7.74 8.08 -6.78
C ILE A 85 6.41 7.82 -7.49
N TYR A 86 5.81 8.84 -8.12
CA TYR A 86 4.52 8.70 -8.79
C TYR A 86 4.57 7.87 -10.08
N ARG A 87 5.74 7.70 -10.71
CA ARG A 87 5.94 6.71 -11.78
C ARG A 87 5.98 5.29 -11.24
N VAL A 88 6.68 5.06 -10.12
CA VAL A 88 6.72 3.75 -9.44
C VAL A 88 5.33 3.37 -8.93
N GLU A 89 4.56 4.32 -8.37
CA GLU A 89 3.18 4.13 -7.90
C GLU A 89 2.24 3.69 -9.04
N ALA A 90 2.23 4.43 -10.15
CA ALA A 90 1.49 4.05 -11.34
C ALA A 90 1.97 2.69 -11.89
N GLY A 91 3.25 2.37 -11.72
CA GLY A 91 3.84 1.06 -11.94
C GLY A 91 3.23 -0.05 -11.09
N VAL A 92 3.13 0.13 -9.76
CA VAL A 92 2.47 -0.81 -8.84
C VAL A 92 1.03 -1.06 -9.28
N CYS A 93 0.24 0.00 -9.48
CA CYS A 93 -1.16 -0.13 -9.90
C CYS A 93 -1.32 -0.81 -11.26
N LYS A 94 -0.39 -0.59 -12.20
CA LYS A 94 -0.40 -1.29 -13.49
C LYS A 94 -0.01 -2.76 -13.34
N LEU A 95 1.07 -3.07 -12.61
CA LEU A 95 1.53 -4.45 -12.42
C LEU A 95 0.48 -5.28 -11.67
N PHE A 96 -0.17 -4.72 -10.65
CA PHE A 96 -1.27 -5.37 -9.94
C PHE A 96 -2.39 -5.84 -10.89
N ARG A 97 -2.84 -4.96 -11.80
CA ARG A 97 -3.83 -5.32 -12.84
C ARG A 97 -3.26 -6.31 -13.86
N ASP A 98 -2.11 -6.00 -14.47
CA ASP A 98 -1.49 -6.86 -15.50
C ASP A 98 -1.31 -8.31 -15.03
N ILE A 99 -1.01 -8.53 -13.73
CA ILE A 99 -0.84 -9.86 -13.12
C ILE A 99 -2.19 -10.51 -12.77
N LEU A 100 -3.18 -9.77 -12.28
CA LEU A 100 -4.50 -10.32 -11.92
C LEU A 100 -5.42 -10.53 -13.13
N ASP A 101 -5.34 -9.69 -14.15
CA ASP A 101 -5.98 -9.88 -15.46
C ASP A 101 -5.48 -11.18 -16.09
N ALA A 102 -4.16 -11.46 -16.01
CA ALA A 102 -3.56 -12.72 -16.45
C ALA A 102 -3.95 -13.95 -15.59
N LYS A 103 -4.44 -13.75 -14.36
CA LYS A 103 -5.06 -14.77 -13.50
C LYS A 103 -6.60 -14.82 -13.63
N ALA A 104 -7.17 -14.04 -14.56
CA ALA A 104 -8.59 -13.91 -14.91
C ALA A 104 -9.51 -13.37 -13.78
N ALA A 105 -9.15 -12.22 -13.19
CA ALA A 105 -10.00 -11.50 -12.23
C ALA A 105 -10.64 -10.22 -12.83
N SER A 106 -11.81 -9.81 -12.33
CA SER A 106 -12.60 -8.67 -12.85
C SER A 106 -12.82 -7.53 -11.83
N GLY A 107 -13.00 -6.29 -12.32
CA GLY A 107 -13.08 -5.08 -11.49
C GLY A 107 -14.39 -4.86 -10.72
N GLY A 108 -14.30 -4.45 -9.44
CA GLY A 108 -15.39 -3.94 -8.59
C GLY A 108 -15.13 -2.55 -7.98
N GLY A 109 -16.06 -2.02 -7.16
CA GLY A 109 -16.03 -0.64 -6.61
C GLY A 109 -16.15 -0.52 -5.08
N ASP A 110 -15.84 0.66 -4.52
CA ASP A 110 -15.54 0.90 -3.09
C ASP A 110 -15.74 2.38 -2.60
N ILE A 111 -15.81 2.65 -1.27
CA ILE A 111 -16.44 3.91 -0.72
C ILE A 111 -16.29 4.44 0.81
N LEU A 112 -15.85 4.76 2.08
CA LEU A 112 -16.61 5.25 3.32
C LEU A 112 -16.39 6.70 3.87
N TYR A 113 -17.42 7.54 3.86
CA TYR A 113 -17.80 8.41 5.00
C TYR A 113 -19.33 8.56 5.07
N PRO A 114 -19.93 9.03 6.18
CA PRO A 114 -21.32 9.49 6.17
C PRO A 114 -21.45 10.74 5.28
N VAL A 115 -22.39 10.72 4.34
CA VAL A 115 -22.66 11.83 3.41
C VAL A 115 -24.17 12.04 3.28
N THR A 116 -24.61 13.31 3.35
CA THR A 116 -26.00 13.68 3.07
C THR A 116 -26.32 13.42 1.59
N TYR A 117 -27.10 12.37 1.32
CA TYR A 117 -27.42 11.91 -0.02
C TYR A 117 -28.91 12.19 -0.32
N PHE A 118 -29.16 13.35 -0.94
CA PHE A 118 -30.50 13.91 -1.16
C PHE A 118 -31.32 14.06 0.13
N LYS A 119 -32.17 13.08 0.45
CA LYS A 119 -33.06 13.05 1.64
C LYS A 119 -32.72 11.94 2.63
N SER A 120 -31.61 11.22 2.41
CA SER A 120 -31.12 10.15 3.26
C SER A 120 -29.67 10.39 3.68
N THR A 121 -29.24 9.74 4.76
CA THR A 121 -27.82 9.57 5.03
C THR A 121 -27.34 8.40 4.18
N ALA A 122 -26.47 8.66 3.20
CA ALA A 122 -25.62 7.61 2.69
C ALA A 122 -24.47 7.40 3.67
N TYR A 123 -24.03 6.16 3.76
CA TYR A 123 -22.65 5.87 4.06
C TYR A 123 -22.06 5.29 2.79
N LEU A 124 -20.75 5.27 2.77
CA LEU A 124 -19.96 4.69 1.72
C LEU A 124 -19.40 3.33 2.35
N ALA A 125 -18.25 2.71 2.02
CA ALA A 125 -17.77 1.41 2.60
C ALA A 125 -16.29 1.41 3.10
N ARG A 126 -15.95 0.95 4.34
CA ARG A 126 -14.62 1.19 5.00
C ARG A 126 -13.45 0.36 4.43
N SER A 127 -13.76 -0.37 3.36
CA SER A 127 -13.03 -1.42 2.66
C SER A 127 -14.07 -2.03 1.70
N PRO A 128 -13.68 -2.57 0.52
CA PRO A 128 -14.65 -3.12 -0.43
C PRO A 128 -15.13 -4.51 -0.02
N GLN A 129 -14.70 -5.02 1.15
CA GLN A 129 -14.80 -6.42 1.54
C GLN A 129 -16.19 -7.03 1.41
N PHE A 130 -17.24 -6.31 1.81
CA PHE A 130 -18.62 -6.79 1.62
C PHE A 130 -19.04 -6.82 0.15
N TYR A 131 -18.66 -5.83 -0.66
CA TYR A 131 -19.00 -5.78 -2.07
C TYR A 131 -18.24 -6.82 -2.90
N LYS A 132 -16.98 -7.10 -2.57
CA LYS A 132 -16.23 -8.22 -3.17
C LYS A 132 -16.91 -9.56 -2.90
N GLN A 133 -17.26 -9.84 -1.64
CA GLN A 133 -17.91 -11.11 -1.28
C GLN A 133 -19.32 -11.24 -1.87
N MET A 134 -20.07 -10.14 -1.97
CA MET A 134 -21.34 -10.13 -2.71
C MET A 134 -21.16 -10.33 -4.22
N ALA A 135 -19.99 -9.98 -4.80
CA ALA A 135 -19.66 -10.34 -6.18
C ALA A 135 -19.29 -11.82 -6.32
N ILE A 136 -18.53 -12.40 -5.36
CA ILE A 136 -18.31 -13.86 -5.30
C ILE A 136 -19.64 -14.62 -5.22
N ALA A 137 -20.57 -14.16 -4.38
CA ALA A 137 -21.94 -14.69 -4.27
C ALA A 137 -22.86 -14.35 -5.46
N ALA A 138 -22.34 -13.69 -6.48
CA ALA A 138 -23.00 -13.40 -7.76
C ALA A 138 -22.19 -13.96 -8.95
N ASP A 139 -21.54 -15.12 -8.72
CA ASP A 139 -20.77 -15.92 -9.68
C ASP A 139 -19.53 -15.24 -10.31
N PHE A 140 -19.07 -14.09 -9.79
CA PHE A 140 -17.77 -13.53 -10.17
C PHE A 140 -16.65 -14.26 -9.43
N GLU A 141 -16.17 -15.39 -9.98
CA GLU A 141 -15.17 -16.28 -9.34
C GLU A 141 -13.92 -15.58 -8.78
N LYS A 142 -13.49 -14.48 -9.42
CA LYS A 142 -12.30 -13.71 -9.03
C LYS A 142 -12.54 -12.23 -9.29
N VAL A 143 -12.34 -11.40 -8.27
CA VAL A 143 -12.52 -9.95 -8.37
C VAL A 143 -11.36 -9.17 -7.78
N TYR A 144 -11.13 -7.97 -8.29
CA TYR A 144 -10.25 -6.97 -7.68
C TYR A 144 -10.88 -5.58 -7.70
N THR A 145 -10.42 -4.69 -6.83
CA THR A 145 -10.79 -3.26 -6.87
C THR A 145 -9.53 -2.39 -6.72
N ILE A 146 -9.60 -1.17 -7.24
CA ILE A 146 -8.62 -0.10 -6.97
C ILE A 146 -9.45 1.17 -6.72
N GLY A 147 -9.39 1.73 -5.51
CA GLY A 147 -10.21 2.87 -5.13
C GLY A 147 -9.79 3.51 -3.81
N SER A 148 -10.36 4.69 -3.51
CA SER A 148 -10.17 5.38 -2.23
C SER A 148 -10.85 4.60 -1.10
N VAL A 149 -10.07 4.17 -0.11
CA VAL A 149 -10.55 3.67 1.17
C VAL A 149 -10.35 4.75 2.23
N PHE A 150 -11.32 4.83 3.13
CA PHE A 150 -11.46 5.94 4.05
C PHE A 150 -11.53 5.47 5.53
N ARG A 151 -10.74 6.11 6.40
CA ARG A 151 -10.58 5.78 7.83
C ARG A 151 -10.69 7.06 8.68
N PRO A 152 -11.62 7.16 9.64
CA PRO A 152 -11.76 8.39 10.45
C PRO A 152 -10.83 8.49 11.67
N GLU A 153 -10.33 7.37 12.20
CA GLU A 153 -9.96 7.25 13.63
C GLU A 153 -8.50 6.82 13.89
N GLU A 154 -7.53 7.19 13.04
CA GLU A 154 -6.11 6.82 13.25
C GLU A 154 -5.16 8.04 13.24
N LEU A 155 -4.80 8.52 14.44
CA LEU A 155 -3.78 9.56 14.65
C LEU A 155 -2.47 9.21 13.91
N ARG A 156 -1.94 10.17 13.14
CA ARG A 156 -0.70 10.08 12.34
C ARG A 156 -0.72 9.12 11.13
N LYS A 157 -1.87 8.52 10.79
CA LYS A 157 -2.08 7.82 9.49
C LYS A 157 -2.91 8.68 8.53
N LEU A 158 -3.07 8.21 7.30
CA LEU A 158 -3.97 8.84 6.33
C LEU A 158 -5.44 8.56 6.65
N THR A 159 -6.31 9.52 6.38
CA THR A 159 -7.77 9.38 6.47
C THR A 159 -8.38 8.95 5.13
N GLU A 160 -7.76 9.30 4.01
CA GLU A 160 -8.05 8.73 2.67
C GLU A 160 -6.75 8.16 2.08
N PHE A 161 -6.80 6.95 1.54
CA PHE A 161 -5.69 6.29 0.85
C PHE A 161 -6.21 5.35 -0.25
N VAL A 162 -5.38 4.96 -1.22
CA VAL A 162 -5.77 4.02 -2.28
C VAL A 162 -5.56 2.58 -1.83
N SER A 163 -6.64 1.79 -1.86
CA SER A 163 -6.55 0.34 -1.61
C SER A 163 -6.52 -0.43 -2.94
N LEU A 164 -5.68 -1.46 -2.98
CA LEU A 164 -5.67 -2.51 -4.01
C LEU A 164 -6.21 -3.77 -3.36
N ASP A 165 -7.40 -4.18 -3.76
CA ASP A 165 -8.12 -5.25 -3.08
C ASP A 165 -8.38 -6.41 -4.04
N LEU A 166 -8.41 -7.63 -3.52
CA LEU A 166 -8.88 -8.79 -4.27
C LEU A 166 -9.66 -9.78 -3.41
N GLU A 167 -10.44 -10.62 -4.08
CA GLU A 167 -11.18 -11.75 -3.52
C GLU A 167 -11.31 -12.83 -4.60
N MET A 168 -11.18 -14.10 -4.24
CA MET A 168 -11.32 -15.20 -5.20
C MET A 168 -11.84 -16.49 -4.56
N VAL A 169 -12.58 -17.24 -5.36
CA VAL A 169 -12.94 -18.63 -5.11
C VAL A 169 -11.69 -19.52 -5.13
N PHE A 170 -11.67 -20.53 -4.28
CA PHE A 170 -10.67 -21.60 -4.28
C PHE A 170 -11.36 -22.98 -4.21
N ASN A 171 -10.61 -24.05 -4.48
CA ASN A 171 -11.19 -25.39 -4.67
C ASN A 171 -11.18 -26.24 -3.39
N TYR A 172 -10.07 -26.21 -2.65
CA TYR A 172 -9.79 -27.11 -1.55
C TYR A 172 -9.24 -26.41 -0.30
N HIS A 173 -8.35 -25.42 -0.46
CA HIS A 173 -7.76 -24.72 0.67
C HIS A 173 -7.44 -23.25 0.35
N TYR A 174 -7.67 -22.35 1.33
CA TYR A 174 -7.43 -20.92 1.16
C TYR A 174 -5.97 -20.55 0.86
N HIS A 175 -5.02 -21.47 1.05
CA HIS A 175 -3.64 -21.31 0.59
C HIS A 175 -3.53 -21.12 -0.93
N GLU A 176 -4.47 -21.64 -1.74
CA GLU A 176 -4.58 -21.30 -3.18
C GLU A 176 -4.63 -19.77 -3.42
N VAL A 177 -5.23 -19.03 -2.46
CA VAL A 177 -5.32 -17.57 -2.47
C VAL A 177 -4.10 -16.92 -1.82
N VAL A 178 -3.63 -17.43 -0.67
CA VAL A 178 -2.43 -16.92 0.01
C VAL A 178 -1.21 -16.97 -0.90
N ASP A 179 -1.00 -18.09 -1.59
CA ASP A 179 0.08 -18.29 -2.55
C ASP A 179 -0.14 -17.39 -3.78
N THR A 180 -1.37 -17.25 -4.27
CA THR A 180 -1.72 -16.34 -5.37
C THR A 180 -1.37 -14.87 -5.07
N ILE A 181 -1.55 -14.42 -3.83
CA ILE A 181 -1.23 -13.08 -3.33
C ILE A 181 0.28 -12.95 -3.06
N GLY A 182 0.94 -13.99 -2.53
CA GLY A 182 2.40 -14.03 -2.35
C GLY A 182 3.14 -13.86 -3.69
N ASP A 183 2.72 -14.61 -4.71
CA ASP A 183 3.21 -14.51 -6.09
C ASP A 183 2.96 -13.13 -6.72
N LEU A 184 1.81 -12.51 -6.41
CA LEU A 184 1.47 -11.17 -6.88
C LEU A 184 2.48 -10.14 -6.35
N PHE A 185 2.80 -10.21 -5.05
CA PHE A 185 3.80 -9.33 -4.45
C PHE A 185 5.22 -9.56 -5.01
N THR A 186 5.70 -10.80 -5.09
CA THR A 186 7.05 -11.08 -5.61
C THR A 186 7.19 -10.67 -7.07
N GLN A 187 6.18 -10.97 -7.91
CA GLN A 187 6.19 -10.53 -9.31
C GLN A 187 6.14 -9.00 -9.45
N ILE A 188 5.40 -8.28 -8.58
CA ILE A 188 5.45 -6.81 -8.51
C ILE A 188 6.87 -6.34 -8.15
N PHE A 189 7.50 -6.85 -7.08
CA PHE A 189 8.85 -6.42 -6.67
C PHE A 189 9.91 -6.66 -7.76
N LYS A 190 9.81 -7.79 -8.44
CA LYS A 190 10.66 -8.25 -9.55
C LYS A 190 10.54 -7.36 -10.77
N ASP A 191 9.32 -7.00 -11.16
CA ASP A 191 9.07 -6.09 -12.27
C ASP A 191 9.33 -4.62 -11.92
N LEU A 192 9.12 -4.18 -10.67
CA LEU A 192 9.55 -2.84 -10.24
C LEU A 192 11.06 -2.67 -10.36
N ALA A 193 11.84 -3.60 -9.79
CA ALA A 193 13.30 -3.58 -9.85
C ALA A 193 13.85 -3.63 -11.29
N LYS A 194 13.11 -4.27 -12.22
CA LYS A 194 13.48 -4.37 -13.64
C LYS A 194 13.04 -3.17 -14.48
N ARG A 195 11.79 -2.71 -14.33
CA ARG A 195 11.14 -1.73 -15.22
C ARG A 195 11.32 -0.28 -14.75
N PHE A 196 11.55 -0.05 -13.45
CA PHE A 196 11.64 1.27 -12.82
C PHE A 196 13.00 1.50 -12.12
N ALA A 197 14.05 0.81 -12.56
CA ALA A 197 15.39 0.93 -11.98
C ALA A 197 15.92 2.38 -11.99
N THR A 198 15.60 3.16 -13.03
CA THR A 198 15.98 4.57 -13.15
C THR A 198 15.28 5.43 -12.10
N GLU A 199 13.96 5.27 -11.96
CA GLU A 199 13.15 5.95 -10.94
C GLU A 199 13.62 5.60 -9.53
N ILE A 200 13.80 4.32 -9.23
CA ILE A 200 14.29 3.84 -7.92
C ILE A 200 15.68 4.43 -7.63
N ALA A 201 16.58 4.51 -8.62
CA ALA A 201 17.89 5.13 -8.46
C ALA A 201 17.84 6.67 -8.33
N ILE A 202 16.81 7.34 -8.81
CA ILE A 202 16.57 8.78 -8.55
C ILE A 202 16.05 8.99 -7.13
N ILE A 203 15.12 8.16 -6.66
CA ILE A 203 14.55 8.22 -5.31
C ILE A 203 15.64 7.95 -4.27
N ASN A 204 16.44 6.90 -4.47
CA ASN A 204 17.52 6.48 -3.55
C ASN A 204 18.64 7.53 -3.39
N LYS A 205 18.77 8.50 -4.31
CA LYS A 205 19.70 9.64 -4.16
C LYS A 205 19.23 10.69 -3.16
N GLN A 206 17.91 10.80 -2.94
CA GLN A 206 17.34 11.74 -1.99
C GLN A 206 16.91 11.06 -0.69
N PHE A 207 16.44 9.82 -0.75
CA PHE A 207 16.02 9.00 0.38
C PHE A 207 16.76 7.66 0.32
N PRO A 208 17.99 7.57 0.87
CA PRO A 208 18.78 6.35 0.83
C PRO A 208 18.09 5.18 1.54
N CYS A 209 18.07 4.01 0.90
CA CYS A 209 17.54 2.78 1.47
C CYS A 209 18.35 1.57 0.99
N GLU A 210 18.39 0.52 1.81
CA GLU A 210 18.93 -0.78 1.38
C GLU A 210 18.06 -1.36 0.25
N PRO A 211 18.65 -2.00 -0.79
CA PRO A 211 17.89 -2.73 -1.81
C PRO A 211 16.89 -3.70 -1.17
N PHE A 212 15.67 -3.72 -1.72
CA PHE A 212 14.58 -4.53 -1.18
C PHE A 212 14.85 -6.04 -1.35
N GLN A 213 14.82 -6.80 -0.26
CA GLN A 213 15.09 -8.25 -0.26
C GLN A 213 13.78 -9.07 -0.18
N TYR A 214 13.69 -10.14 -0.95
CA TYR A 214 12.61 -11.13 -0.87
C TYR A 214 13.12 -12.52 -1.25
N VAL A 215 12.36 -13.55 -0.88
CA VAL A 215 12.64 -14.95 -1.20
C VAL A 215 11.52 -15.54 -2.07
N GLU A 216 11.89 -16.49 -2.94
CA GLU A 216 10.97 -17.31 -3.76
C GLU A 216 11.22 -18.80 -3.39
N PRO A 217 10.23 -19.57 -2.92
CA PRO A 217 8.86 -19.14 -2.57
C PRO A 217 8.83 -18.17 -1.37
N VAL A 218 7.72 -17.46 -1.21
CA VAL A 218 7.54 -16.48 -0.12
C VAL A 218 7.60 -17.17 1.24
N LEU A 219 8.33 -16.57 2.18
CA LEU A 219 8.34 -17.03 3.57
C LEU A 219 6.94 -16.88 4.19
N ARG A 220 6.29 -18.01 4.49
CA ARG A 220 5.10 -18.11 5.35
C ARG A 220 5.51 -18.71 6.69
N LEU A 221 5.12 -18.04 7.77
CA LEU A 221 5.21 -18.52 9.15
C LEU A 221 3.80 -18.65 9.71
N GLU A 222 3.52 -19.64 10.56
CA GLU A 222 2.31 -19.56 11.37
C GLU A 222 2.49 -18.56 12.51
N TYR A 223 1.40 -17.98 13.01
CA TYR A 223 1.40 -17.08 14.16
C TYR A 223 2.09 -17.69 15.38
N GLN A 224 2.00 -19.01 15.54
CA GLN A 224 2.68 -19.79 16.58
C GLN A 224 4.21 -19.78 16.41
N ASP A 225 4.71 -19.91 15.18
CA ASP A 225 6.15 -19.78 14.88
C ASP A 225 6.63 -18.35 15.14
N GLY A 226 5.80 -17.35 14.77
CA GLY A 226 6.06 -15.94 15.07
C GLY A 226 6.22 -15.66 16.57
N LEU A 227 5.35 -16.24 17.40
CA LEU A 227 5.49 -16.18 18.86
C LEU A 227 6.74 -16.93 19.36
N ALA A 228 7.08 -18.09 18.77
CA ALA A 228 8.28 -18.84 19.13
C ALA A 228 9.57 -18.06 18.83
N LEU A 229 9.67 -17.42 17.65
CA LEU A 229 10.78 -16.53 17.28
C LEU A 229 10.92 -15.34 18.23
N LEU A 230 9.81 -14.76 18.66
CA LEU A 230 9.81 -13.67 19.65
C LEU A 230 10.26 -14.15 21.03
N ALA A 231 9.86 -15.35 21.45
CA ALA A 231 10.30 -15.98 22.69
C ALA A 231 11.80 -16.37 22.65
N GLU A 232 12.31 -16.87 21.51
CA GLU A 232 13.75 -17.08 21.27
C GLU A 232 14.54 -15.77 21.47
N ALA A 233 14.00 -14.64 21.01
CA ALA A 233 14.57 -13.30 21.19
C ALA A 233 14.32 -12.68 22.58
N GLY A 234 13.71 -13.42 23.52
CA GLY A 234 13.45 -12.97 24.89
C GLY A 234 12.24 -12.03 25.07
N VAL A 235 11.45 -11.80 24.02
CA VAL A 235 10.21 -11.02 24.10
C VAL A 235 9.14 -11.85 24.78
N LYS A 236 8.57 -11.32 25.88
CA LYS A 236 7.52 -11.98 26.65
C LYS A 236 6.15 -11.43 26.25
N ILE A 237 5.33 -12.30 25.67
CA ILE A 237 3.92 -12.05 25.35
C ILE A 237 3.09 -12.90 26.31
N GLY A 238 2.02 -12.33 26.89
CA GLY A 238 1.08 -13.08 27.74
C GLY A 238 0.36 -14.19 26.97
N ALA A 239 -0.10 -15.23 27.67
CA ALA A 239 -0.77 -16.37 27.04
C ALA A 239 -2.09 -16.01 26.32
N ASP A 240 -2.68 -14.88 26.70
CA ASP A 240 -3.90 -14.29 26.12
C ASP A 240 -3.63 -12.92 25.44
N ASP A 241 -2.36 -12.51 25.32
CA ASP A 241 -1.95 -11.30 24.60
C ASP A 241 -1.77 -11.59 23.09
N TYR A 242 -2.15 -10.60 22.29
CA TYR A 242 -1.95 -10.63 20.84
C TYR A 242 -0.72 -9.83 20.43
N LEU A 243 -0.23 -10.08 19.20
CA LEU A 243 0.76 -9.21 18.59
C LEU A 243 0.24 -7.77 18.53
N ARG A 244 1.18 -6.84 18.68
CA ARG A 244 1.00 -5.39 18.61
C ARG A 244 2.13 -4.85 17.74
N ALA A 245 1.97 -3.66 17.17
CA ALA A 245 2.92 -3.06 16.23
C ALA A 245 4.39 -3.00 16.71
N GLU A 246 4.66 -3.03 18.01
CA GLU A 246 6.02 -3.18 18.55
C GLU A 246 6.57 -4.61 18.38
N ASN A 247 5.79 -5.63 18.74
CA ASN A 247 6.14 -7.04 18.59
C ASN A 247 6.26 -7.45 17.11
N GLU A 248 5.37 -6.95 16.24
CA GLU A 248 5.45 -7.12 14.78
C GLU A 248 6.76 -6.55 14.21
N ARG A 249 7.17 -5.36 14.69
CA ARG A 249 8.43 -4.73 14.30
C ARG A 249 9.66 -5.49 14.79
N ILE A 250 9.59 -6.13 15.96
CA ILE A 250 10.66 -7.02 16.44
C ILE A 250 10.69 -8.32 15.62
N LEU A 251 9.54 -8.93 15.36
CA LEU A 251 9.42 -10.15 14.55
C LEU A 251 9.96 -9.94 13.13
N GLY A 252 9.60 -8.83 12.46
CA GLY A 252 10.12 -8.52 11.12
C GLY A 252 11.65 -8.34 11.08
N ARG A 253 12.26 -7.81 12.15
CA ARG A 253 13.74 -7.72 12.27
C ARG A 253 14.36 -9.10 12.45
N ILE A 254 13.75 -9.96 13.27
CA ILE A 254 14.18 -11.36 13.43
C ILE A 254 14.05 -12.10 12.09
N VAL A 255 12.96 -11.88 11.35
CA VAL A 255 12.74 -12.46 10.03
C VAL A 255 13.80 -12.01 9.02
N LYS A 256 14.09 -10.71 8.92
CA LYS A 256 15.16 -10.20 8.05
C LYS A 256 16.53 -10.75 8.42
N ALA A 257 16.82 -10.89 9.71
CA ALA A 257 18.09 -11.45 10.18
C ALA A 257 18.23 -12.97 9.97
N LYS A 258 17.15 -13.74 10.14
CA LYS A 258 17.12 -15.22 10.12
C LYS A 258 16.86 -15.80 8.71
N TYR A 259 16.16 -15.07 7.85
CA TYR A 259 15.71 -15.53 6.52
C TYR A 259 16.04 -14.58 5.36
N HIS A 260 16.72 -13.46 5.62
CA HIS A 260 17.20 -12.51 4.59
C HIS A 260 16.11 -11.98 3.63
N THR A 261 14.93 -11.69 4.19
CA THR A 261 13.79 -11.13 3.47
C THR A 261 13.23 -9.90 4.18
N ASP A 262 12.89 -8.86 3.41
CA ASP A 262 12.06 -7.74 3.87
C ASP A 262 10.55 -8.06 3.75
N PHE A 263 10.16 -9.15 3.06
CA PHE A 263 8.77 -9.59 2.83
C PHE A 263 8.46 -10.96 3.43
N TYR A 264 7.37 -11.08 4.19
CA TYR A 264 6.87 -12.37 4.69
C TYR A 264 5.36 -12.37 4.98
N ILE A 265 4.80 -13.57 5.10
CA ILE A 265 3.40 -13.84 5.45
C ILE A 265 3.35 -14.41 6.87
N LEU A 266 2.46 -13.88 7.71
CA LEU A 266 2.09 -14.47 9.01
C LEU A 266 0.67 -15.02 8.88
N ASP A 267 0.53 -16.35 8.90
CA ASP A 267 -0.73 -17.07 8.72
C ASP A 267 -1.25 -17.63 10.07
N LYS A 268 -2.48 -18.16 10.09
CA LYS A 268 -3.11 -18.75 11.28
C LYS A 268 -3.26 -17.80 12.46
N CYS A 269 -3.57 -16.53 12.20
CA CYS A 269 -3.75 -15.54 13.28
C CYS A 269 -4.97 -15.85 14.18
N PRO A 270 -4.98 -15.42 15.46
CA PRO A 270 -6.04 -15.77 16.41
C PRO A 270 -7.43 -15.22 16.04
N LEU A 271 -8.46 -16.06 16.11
CA LEU A 271 -9.84 -15.75 15.71
C LEU A 271 -10.48 -14.62 16.54
N ALA A 272 -9.98 -14.38 17.75
CA ALA A 272 -10.50 -13.38 18.68
C ALA A 272 -10.17 -11.92 18.29
N VAL A 273 -9.11 -11.69 17.50
CA VAL A 273 -8.74 -10.34 17.00
C VAL A 273 -9.16 -10.11 15.55
N ARG A 274 -9.92 -11.03 14.96
CA ARG A 274 -10.32 -10.97 13.55
C ARG A 274 -11.81 -10.61 13.37
N PRO A 275 -12.19 -10.01 12.24
CA PRO A 275 -13.57 -9.71 11.90
C PRO A 275 -14.51 -10.91 12.03
N PHE A 276 -15.80 -10.64 12.23
CA PHE A 276 -16.83 -11.66 12.41
C PHE A 276 -16.90 -12.66 11.24
N ASN A 277 -16.69 -12.20 10.00
CA ASN A 277 -16.77 -13.00 8.78
C ASN A 277 -15.49 -13.81 8.47
N THR A 278 -14.47 -13.77 9.32
CA THR A 278 -13.26 -14.60 9.20
C THR A 278 -13.55 -16.05 9.58
N MET A 279 -13.15 -17.00 8.72
CA MET A 279 -13.33 -18.44 8.95
C MET A 279 -12.47 -18.95 10.12
N PRO A 280 -13.04 -19.66 11.11
CA PRO A 280 -12.29 -20.37 12.14
C PRO A 280 -11.35 -21.43 11.55
N ASP A 281 -10.23 -21.73 12.23
CA ASP A 281 -9.40 -22.87 11.87
C ASP A 281 -10.11 -24.19 12.28
N PRO A 282 -10.20 -25.20 11.39
CA PRO A 282 -10.95 -26.42 11.64
C PRO A 282 -10.30 -27.37 12.66
N ASN A 283 -9.01 -27.21 12.96
CA ASN A 283 -8.26 -28.04 13.90
C ASN A 283 -8.14 -27.37 15.28
N ASN A 284 -8.13 -26.03 15.35
CA ASN A 284 -8.00 -25.29 16.60
C ASN A 284 -8.83 -23.97 16.57
N PRO A 285 -10.01 -23.93 17.21
CA PRO A 285 -10.92 -22.77 17.15
C PRO A 285 -10.42 -21.50 17.87
N LYS A 286 -9.22 -21.52 18.50
CA LYS A 286 -8.54 -20.28 18.92
C LYS A 286 -7.96 -19.51 17.73
N TYR A 287 -7.63 -20.21 16.65
CA TYR A 287 -7.03 -19.65 15.44
C TYR A 287 -8.05 -19.58 14.30
N SER A 288 -7.63 -18.95 13.20
CA SER A 288 -8.47 -18.68 12.04
C SER A 288 -7.69 -18.83 10.75
N ASN A 289 -8.38 -19.07 9.65
CA ASN A 289 -7.79 -19.07 8.31
C ASN A 289 -7.59 -17.63 7.83
N SER A 290 -6.77 -16.86 8.55
CA SER A 290 -6.45 -15.47 8.28
C SER A 290 -4.96 -15.19 8.39
N TYR A 291 -4.52 -14.24 7.58
CA TYR A 291 -3.12 -13.99 7.28
C TYR A 291 -2.87 -12.50 7.09
N ASP A 292 -1.73 -12.03 7.59
CA ASP A 292 -1.21 -10.69 7.31
C ASP A 292 0.09 -10.81 6.53
N MET A 293 0.38 -9.82 5.67
CA MET A 293 1.65 -9.75 4.95
C MET A 293 2.40 -8.50 5.33
N PHE A 294 3.70 -8.64 5.57
CA PHE A 294 4.55 -7.60 6.13
C PHE A 294 5.66 -7.21 5.13
N ILE A 295 5.89 -5.91 4.98
CA ILE A 295 7.01 -5.33 4.25
C ILE A 295 7.83 -4.49 5.24
N ARG A 296 9.14 -4.75 5.34
CA ARG A 296 10.09 -4.08 6.27
C ARG A 296 9.55 -3.96 7.72
N CYS A 297 9.01 -5.06 8.24
CA CYS A 297 8.46 -5.16 9.60
C CYS A 297 7.16 -4.38 9.86
N GLU A 298 6.41 -3.98 8.81
CA GLU A 298 5.08 -3.39 8.94
C GLU A 298 4.05 -4.08 8.02
N GLU A 299 2.83 -4.27 8.55
CA GLU A 299 1.68 -4.84 7.83
C GLU A 299 1.33 -4.02 6.58
N VAL A 300 1.19 -4.66 5.41
CA VAL A 300 0.71 -4.03 4.17
C VAL A 300 -0.56 -4.65 3.60
N LEU A 301 -0.85 -5.89 3.99
CA LEU A 301 -2.10 -6.58 3.72
C LEU A 301 -2.58 -7.28 4.98
N SER A 302 -3.90 -7.22 5.19
CA SER A 302 -4.62 -8.19 6.02
C SER A 302 -5.64 -8.91 5.15
N GLY A 303 -5.79 -10.22 5.36
CA GLY A 303 -6.62 -11.09 4.53
C GLY A 303 -7.08 -12.35 5.25
N ALA A 304 -8.07 -13.03 4.68
CA ALA A 304 -8.65 -14.22 5.25
C ALA A 304 -9.41 -15.07 4.23
N GLN A 305 -9.63 -16.34 4.57
CA GLN A 305 -10.81 -17.08 4.16
C GLN A 305 -12.05 -16.50 4.84
N HIS A 306 -13.09 -16.27 4.05
CA HIS A 306 -14.35 -15.74 4.54
C HIS A 306 -15.41 -16.83 4.68
N ILE A 307 -16.34 -16.61 5.60
CA ILE A 307 -17.43 -17.54 5.87
C ILE A 307 -18.48 -17.40 4.77
N HIS A 308 -18.56 -18.43 3.93
CA HIS A 308 -19.50 -18.54 2.81
C HIS A 308 -20.79 -19.27 3.20
N ASP A 309 -20.79 -20.05 4.29
CA ASP A 309 -22.00 -20.65 4.83
C ASP A 309 -22.84 -19.63 5.64
N SER A 310 -24.13 -19.57 5.32
CA SER A 310 -25.05 -18.59 5.90
C SER A 310 -25.42 -18.86 7.38
N GLN A 311 -25.26 -20.08 7.89
CA GLN A 311 -25.55 -20.42 9.29
C GLN A 311 -24.37 -20.04 10.19
N LEU A 312 -23.17 -20.51 9.87
CA LEU A 312 -21.93 -20.16 10.57
C LEU A 312 -21.67 -18.64 10.53
N LEU A 313 -22.00 -17.97 9.42
CA LEU A 313 -21.89 -16.51 9.34
C LEU A 313 -22.86 -15.83 10.33
N LEU A 314 -24.09 -16.32 10.45
CA LEU A 314 -25.07 -15.80 11.41
C LEU A 314 -24.65 -16.04 12.86
N GLU A 315 -24.12 -17.22 13.20
CA GLU A 315 -23.57 -17.52 14.52
C GLU A 315 -22.43 -16.56 14.89
N ARG A 316 -21.55 -16.25 13.94
CA ARG A 316 -20.43 -15.31 14.15
C ARG A 316 -20.88 -13.85 14.24
N VAL A 317 -21.89 -13.44 13.47
CA VAL A 317 -22.56 -12.14 13.61
C VAL A 317 -23.16 -11.97 15.01
N GLN A 318 -23.84 -13.00 15.52
CA GLN A 318 -24.40 -13.03 16.88
C GLN A 318 -23.31 -12.99 17.96
N HIS A 319 -22.24 -13.80 17.81
CA HIS A 319 -21.09 -13.79 18.72
C HIS A 319 -20.42 -12.40 18.81
N HIS A 320 -20.34 -11.66 17.70
CA HIS A 320 -19.81 -10.29 17.67
C HIS A 320 -20.85 -9.22 18.07
N ASN A 321 -22.05 -9.61 18.48
CA ASN A 321 -23.17 -8.72 18.86
C ASN A 321 -23.56 -7.70 17.75
N ILE A 322 -23.34 -8.07 16.48
CA ILE A 322 -23.66 -7.22 15.33
C ILE A 322 -25.16 -7.32 15.02
N ASN A 323 -25.82 -6.18 14.80
CA ASN A 323 -27.23 -6.19 14.40
C ASN A 323 -27.37 -6.69 12.95
N VAL A 324 -28.01 -7.85 12.78
CA VAL A 324 -28.30 -8.50 11.50
C VAL A 324 -28.99 -7.54 10.51
N ASP A 325 -29.88 -6.66 10.98
CA ASP A 325 -30.62 -5.73 10.10
C ASP A 325 -29.69 -4.72 9.40
N GLN A 326 -28.57 -4.34 10.03
CA GLN A 326 -27.61 -3.40 9.46
C GLN A 326 -26.78 -4.02 8.32
N ILE A 327 -26.63 -5.35 8.32
CA ILE A 327 -25.88 -6.13 7.32
C ILE A 327 -26.80 -7.06 6.51
N LYS A 328 -28.11 -6.82 6.51
CA LYS A 328 -29.12 -7.74 5.96
C LYS A 328 -28.82 -8.16 4.51
N TYR A 329 -28.49 -7.19 3.64
CA TYR A 329 -28.20 -7.47 2.22
C TYR A 329 -26.94 -8.33 2.03
N TYR A 330 -25.90 -8.10 2.85
CA TYR A 330 -24.70 -8.93 2.87
C TYR A 330 -25.03 -10.35 3.36
N MET A 331 -25.78 -10.49 4.46
CA MET A 331 -26.24 -11.79 4.96
C MET A 331 -27.13 -12.55 3.99
N ASP A 332 -27.99 -11.86 3.23
CA ASP A 332 -28.88 -12.47 2.24
C ASP A 332 -28.11 -13.04 1.04
N ALA A 333 -27.00 -12.43 0.63
CA ALA A 333 -26.20 -12.89 -0.50
C ALA A 333 -25.73 -14.35 -0.32
N PHE A 334 -25.23 -14.71 0.87
CA PHE A 334 -24.78 -16.07 1.19
C PHE A 334 -25.93 -17.09 1.28
N ARG A 335 -27.20 -16.65 1.41
CA ARG A 335 -28.37 -17.55 1.43
C ARG A 335 -28.73 -18.09 0.05
N TYR A 336 -28.23 -17.48 -1.02
CA TYR A 336 -28.44 -17.95 -2.39
C TYR A 336 -27.41 -19.01 -2.82
N GLY A 337 -26.49 -19.36 -1.93
CA GLY A 337 -25.30 -20.15 -2.21
C GLY A 337 -24.10 -19.23 -2.47
N CYS A 338 -22.96 -19.56 -1.87
CA CYS A 338 -21.71 -18.84 -2.09
C CYS A 338 -20.56 -19.87 -2.04
N PRO A 339 -19.67 -19.92 -3.03
CA PRO A 339 -18.53 -20.82 -3.03
C PRO A 339 -17.48 -20.43 -1.95
N PRO A 340 -16.62 -21.35 -1.51
CA PRO A 340 -15.52 -21.02 -0.59
C PRO A 340 -14.53 -20.04 -1.23
N HIS A 341 -14.27 -18.93 -0.54
CA HIS A 341 -13.46 -17.83 -1.05
C HIS A 341 -12.57 -17.20 0.03
N ALA A 342 -11.52 -16.54 -0.43
CA ALA A 342 -10.59 -15.78 0.39
C ALA A 342 -10.08 -14.55 -0.37
N GLY A 343 -9.50 -13.59 0.35
CA GLY A 343 -9.04 -12.33 -0.22
C GLY A 343 -8.32 -11.45 0.78
N GLY A 344 -7.98 -10.24 0.36
CA GLY A 344 -7.32 -9.24 1.19
C GLY A 344 -7.36 -7.83 0.62
N SER A 345 -6.92 -6.88 1.44
CA SER A 345 -6.83 -5.44 1.13
C SER A 345 -5.38 -4.97 1.25
N ILE A 346 -4.86 -4.25 0.25
CA ILE A 346 -3.47 -3.76 0.20
C ILE A 346 -3.48 -2.22 0.19
N GLY A 347 -2.83 -1.56 1.15
CA GLY A 347 -2.63 -0.11 1.10
C GLY A 347 -1.51 0.28 0.12
N LEU A 348 -1.86 0.88 -1.03
CA LEU A 348 -0.92 1.24 -2.11
C LEU A 348 0.24 2.09 -1.60
N GLU A 349 -0.09 3.20 -0.93
CA GLU A 349 0.90 4.17 -0.44
C GLU A 349 1.78 3.56 0.65
N ARG A 350 1.28 2.56 1.41
CA ARG A 350 2.05 1.87 2.45
C ARG A 350 3.02 0.85 1.85
N VAL A 351 2.60 0.05 0.87
CA VAL A 351 3.51 -0.81 0.08
C VAL A 351 4.62 0.02 -0.53
N LEU A 352 4.28 1.13 -1.19
CA LEU A 352 5.25 2.00 -1.85
C LEU A 352 6.20 2.66 -0.83
N MET A 353 5.68 3.13 0.31
CA MET A 353 6.48 3.73 1.38
C MET A 353 7.54 2.75 1.90
N LEU A 354 7.16 1.49 2.14
CA LEU A 354 8.02 0.48 2.75
C LEU A 354 9.00 -0.13 1.75
N TYR A 355 8.59 -0.36 0.50
CA TYR A 355 9.48 -0.78 -0.58
C TYR A 355 10.62 0.24 -0.80
N LEU A 356 10.26 1.53 -0.91
CA LEU A 356 11.20 2.65 -1.13
C LEU A 356 11.85 3.20 0.16
N GLY A 357 11.47 2.73 1.35
CA GLY A 357 12.06 3.16 2.63
C GLY A 357 11.73 4.60 3.07
N LEU A 358 10.67 5.21 2.57
CA LEU A 358 10.43 6.67 2.65
C LEU A 358 10.04 7.21 4.03
N GLY A 359 9.75 6.33 5.00
CA GLY A 359 9.56 6.66 6.43
C GLY A 359 8.27 7.42 6.80
N ASN A 360 7.55 8.02 5.86
CA ASN A 360 6.24 8.64 6.10
C ASN A 360 5.32 8.48 4.87
N VAL A 361 4.15 7.90 5.06
CA VAL A 361 3.17 7.56 4.00
C VAL A 361 2.65 8.80 3.26
N ARG A 362 2.75 9.99 3.86
CA ARG A 362 2.47 11.27 3.17
C ARG A 362 3.46 11.59 2.05
N LYS A 363 4.63 10.94 1.97
CA LYS A 363 5.54 11.02 0.82
C LYS A 363 5.04 10.20 -0.38
N THR A 364 4.14 9.23 -0.16
CA THR A 364 3.60 8.32 -1.19
C THR A 364 2.12 8.52 -1.49
N SER A 365 1.43 9.47 -0.83
CA SER A 365 0.12 9.98 -1.27
C SER A 365 0.31 11.34 -1.96
N MET A 366 -0.26 11.52 -3.16
CA MET A 366 -0.01 12.73 -3.95
C MET A 366 -0.54 13.99 -3.26
N PHE A 367 -1.77 13.93 -2.75
CA PHE A 367 -2.44 14.98 -1.96
C PHE A 367 -2.96 14.34 -0.67
N PRO A 368 -2.11 14.18 0.36
CA PRO A 368 -2.48 13.42 1.54
C PRO A 368 -3.66 14.03 2.28
N ARG A 369 -4.53 13.16 2.80
CA ARG A 369 -5.58 13.50 3.75
C ARG A 369 -5.28 12.83 5.08
N ASP A 370 -5.38 13.59 6.16
CA ASP A 370 -5.33 13.06 7.52
C ASP A 370 -6.30 13.84 8.43
N GLN A 371 -6.16 13.73 9.76
CA GLN A 371 -7.04 14.41 10.72
C GLN A 371 -6.78 15.93 10.82
N ASP A 372 -5.57 16.38 10.47
CA ASP A 372 -5.12 17.77 10.53
C ASP A 372 -5.07 18.43 9.13
N ARG A 373 -4.97 17.61 8.07
CA ARG A 373 -4.80 18.04 6.67
C ARG A 373 -5.96 17.61 5.76
N VAL A 374 -6.76 18.58 5.35
CA VAL A 374 -7.84 18.44 4.33
C VAL A 374 -7.58 19.21 3.03
N ILE A 375 -6.48 19.98 2.96
CA ILE A 375 -6.02 20.77 1.81
C ILE A 375 -4.47 20.81 1.78
N PRO A 376 -3.83 21.08 0.63
CA PRO A 376 -4.38 21.02 -0.73
C PRO A 376 -4.68 19.58 -1.18
#